data_AF-A0A2X2XES6-F1
#
_entry.id   AF-A0A2X2XES6-F1
#
_cell.length_a   1.000
_cell.length_b   1.000
_cell.length_c   1.000
_cell.angle_alpha   90.00
_cell.angle_beta   90.00
_cell.angle_gamma   90.00
#
_symmetry.space_group_name_H-M   'P 1'
#
loop_
_entity.id
_entity.type
_entity.pdbx_description
1 polymer ?
#
loop_
_entity_poly.entity_id
_entity_poly.type
_entity_poly.pdbx_seq_one_letter_code
_entity_poly.pdbx_strand_id
1 'polypeptide(L)'
;MEFLDWKFIFIIITFAFIGLICIFKKSKIGLTSASVGIIGSLILWGFFKVSIKVRNFLDGVGLSFKDLLNFLLVVITAIIAFLVIFIFLKAFNNFGSKISKR
;
A
#
# COMPACT_ATOMS: atom_id res chain seq x y z
N MET A 1 -7.36 -4.17 24.75
CA MET A 1 -6.76 -3.38 23.67
C MET A 1 -5.36 -3.90 23.44
N GLU A 2 -5.04 -4.31 22.22
CA GLU A 2 -3.71 -4.84 21.90
C GLU A 2 -2.66 -3.73 22.07
N PHE A 3 -1.43 -4.09 22.46
CA PHE A 3 -0.32 -3.15 22.65
C PHE A 3 -0.05 -2.26 21.41
N LEU A 4 -0.39 -2.76 20.22
CA LEU A 4 -0.31 -2.02 18.96
C LEU A 4 -1.31 -0.86 18.89
N ASP A 5 -2.55 -1.04 19.37
CA ASP A 5 -3.57 0.01 19.37
C ASP A 5 -3.13 1.23 20.20
N TRP A 6 -2.54 0.98 21.37
CA TRP A 6 -2.03 2.03 22.25
C TRP A 6 -0.90 2.86 21.62
N LYS A 7 -0.01 2.22 20.85
CA LYS A 7 1.05 2.92 20.10
C LYS A 7 0.48 3.83 19.02
N PHE A 8 -0.50 3.37 18.26
CA PHE A 8 -1.16 4.18 17.22
C PHE A 8 -1.90 5.38 17.82
N ILE A 9 -2.59 5.18 18.95
CA ILE A 9 -3.25 6.27 19.68
C ILE A 9 -2.24 7.33 20.11
N PHE A 10 -1.09 6.92 20.66
CA PHE A 10 -0.05 7.85 21.09
C PHE A 10 0.53 8.67 19.93
N ILE A 11 0.74 8.03 18.77
CA ILE A 11 1.21 8.69 17.54
C ILE A 11 0.19 9.74 17.06
N ILE A 12 -1.10 9.39 17.00
CA ILE A 12 -2.16 10.31 16.57
C ILE A 12 -2.25 11.52 17.51
N ILE A 13 -2.20 11.30 18.83
CA ILE A 13 -2.21 12.37 19.83
C ILE A 13 -1.00 13.29 19.63
N THR A 14 0.19 12.74 19.37
CA THR A 14 1.42 13.52 19.15
C THR A 14 1.27 14.44 17.93
N PHE A 15 0.78 13.92 16.80
CA PHE A 15 0.53 14.76 15.62
C PHE A 15 -0.57 15.80 15.85
N ALA A 16 -1.60 15.47 16.65
CA ALA A 16 -2.64 16.43 17.00
C ALA A 16 -2.08 17.61 17.82
N PHE A 17 -1.19 17.35 18.79
CA PHE A 17 -0.48 18.41 19.53
C PHE A 17 0.42 19.26 18.64
N ILE A 18 1.17 18.64 17.73
CA ILE A 18 2.00 19.36 16.75
C ILE A 18 1.12 20.25 15.87
N GLY A 19 -0.01 19.71 15.38
CA GLY A 19 -1.00 20.47 14.61
C GLY A 19 -1.53 21.67 15.39
N LEU A 20 -1.89 21.49 16.66
CA LEU A 20 -2.35 22.56 17.54
C LEU A 20 -1.32 23.68 17.68
N ILE A 21 -0.04 23.34 17.93
CA ILE A 21 1.06 24.31 18.00
C ILE A 21 1.22 25.06 16.67
N CYS A 22 1.09 24.37 15.54
CA CYS A 22 1.20 24.98 14.22
C CYS A 22 0.04 25.96 13.90
N ILE A 23 -1.16 25.74 14.45
CA ILE A 23 -2.27 26.70 14.37
C ILE A 23 -1.88 28.03 15.03
N PHE A 24 -1.34 27.97 16.25
CA PHE A 24 -0.90 29.18 16.98
C PHE A 24 0.22 29.92 16.25
N LYS A 25 1.13 29.19 15.58
CA LYS A 25 2.20 29.79 14.76
C LYS A 25 1.77 30.21 13.36
N LYS A 26 0.49 30.04 12.98
CA LYS A 26 -0.04 30.29 11.62
C LYS A 26 0.79 29.60 10.51
N SER A 27 1.45 28.48 10.83
CA SER A 27 2.29 27.76 9.87
C SER A 27 1.47 26.77 9.07
N LYS A 28 1.19 27.11 7.80
CA LYS A 28 0.43 26.26 6.87
C LYS A 28 1.13 24.92 6.58
N ILE A 29 2.47 24.94 6.52
CA ILE A 29 3.30 23.76 6.23
C ILE A 29 3.31 22.80 7.42
N GLY A 30 3.39 23.32 8.64
CA GLY A 30 3.31 22.49 9.85
C GLY A 30 1.94 21.84 10.02
N LEU A 31 0.87 22.58 9.70
CA LEU A 31 -0.50 22.07 9.78
C LEU A 31 -0.75 20.93 8.78
N THR A 32 -0.28 21.09 7.54
CA THR A 32 -0.41 20.06 6.50
C THR A 32 0.42 18.82 6.81
N SER A 33 1.63 18.99 7.36
CA SER A 33 2.44 17.85 7.81
C SER A 33 1.76 17.09 8.96
N ALA A 34 1.16 17.79 9.91
CA ALA A 34 0.44 17.16 11.02
C ALA A 34 -0.79 16.39 10.53
N SER A 35 -1.58 16.98 9.61
CA SER A 35 -2.75 16.30 9.04
C SER A 35 -2.36 15.07 8.23
N VAL A 36 -1.29 15.14 7.43
CA VAL A 36 -0.77 13.99 6.69
C VAL A 36 -0.29 12.90 7.65
N GLY A 37 0.39 13.26 8.74
CA GLY A 37 0.81 12.32 9.78
C GLY A 37 -0.37 11.58 10.43
N ILE A 38 -1.46 12.28 10.74
CA ILE A 38 -2.69 11.69 11.30
C ILE A 38 -3.34 10.75 10.28
N ILE A 39 -3.54 11.20 9.04
CA ILE A 39 -4.16 10.41 7.98
C ILE A 39 -3.33 9.15 7.69
N GLY A 40 -2.01 9.28 7.54
CA GLY A 40 -1.10 8.15 7.32
C GLY A 40 -1.16 7.14 8.45
N SER A 41 -1.20 7.61 9.71
CA SER A 41 -1.31 6.73 10.89
C SER A 41 -2.64 5.98 10.94
N LEU A 42 -3.76 6.63 10.58
CA LEU A 42 -5.08 5.99 10.51
C LEU A 42 -5.14 4.93 9.41
N ILE A 43 -4.60 5.21 8.23
CA ILE A 43 -4.52 4.25 7.12
C ILE A 43 -3.72 3.02 7.54
N LEU A 44 -2.54 3.24 8.14
CA LEU A 44 -1.67 2.15 8.58
C LEU A 44 -2.35 1.29 9.65
N TRP A 45 -3.02 1.92 10.63
CA TRP A 45 -3.78 1.21 11.65
C TRP A 45 -4.93 0.38 11.06
N GLY A 46 -5.70 0.94 10.14
CA GLY A 46 -6.75 0.21 9.41
C GLY A 46 -6.19 -0.99 8.65
N PHE A 47 -5.06 -0.83 7.98
CA PHE A 47 -4.40 -1.90 7.24
C PHE A 47 -3.92 -3.04 8.15
N PHE A 48 -3.36 -2.72 9.32
CA PHE A 48 -2.99 -3.72 10.33
C PHE A 48 -4.20 -4.49 10.83
N LYS A 49 -5.30 -3.81 11.13
CA LYS A 49 -6.53 -4.44 11.62
C LYS A 49 -7.13 -5.41 10.60
N VAL A 50 -7.14 -5.01 9.32
CA VAL A 50 -7.56 -5.87 8.21
C VAL A 50 -6.61 -7.06 8.08
N SER A 51 -5.30 -6.83 8.16
CA SER A 51 -4.29 -7.91 8.06
C SER A 51 -4.43 -8.97 9.17
N ILE A 52 -4.70 -8.54 10.41
CA ILE A 52 -4.98 -9.46 11.53
C ILE A 52 -6.25 -10.27 11.25
N LYS A 53 -7.30 -9.62 10.73
CA LYS A 53 -8.56 -10.29 10.39
C LYS A 53 -8.37 -11.33 9.28
N VAL A 54 -7.60 -10.99 8.25
CA VAL A 54 -7.24 -11.91 7.15
C VAL A 54 -6.42 -13.08 7.69
N ARG A 55 -5.45 -12.83 8.57
CA ARG A 55 -4.67 -13.89 9.22
C ARG A 55 -5.56 -14.83 10.03
N ASN A 56 -6.43 -14.31 10.89
CA ASN A 56 -7.34 -15.12 11.70
C ASN A 56 -8.29 -15.95 10.82
N PHE A 57 -8.73 -15.41 9.68
CA PHE A 57 -9.52 -16.15 8.71
C PHE A 57 -8.72 -17.29 8.06
N LEU A 58 -7.49 -17.02 7.63
CA LEU A 58 -6.61 -18.01 7.01
C LEU A 58 -6.22 -19.14 7.99
N ASP A 59 -5.90 -18.79 9.24
CA ASP A 59 -5.66 -19.76 10.32
C ASP A 59 -6.89 -20.65 10.53
N GLY A 60 -8.11 -20.10 10.42
CA GLY A 60 -9.36 -20.86 10.48
C GLY A 60 -9.61 -21.81 9.28
N VAL A 61 -8.97 -21.54 8.13
CA VAL A 61 -9.02 -22.40 6.93
C VAL A 61 -7.79 -23.33 6.85
N GLY A 62 -6.86 -23.23 7.81
CA GLY A 62 -5.62 -24.03 7.83
C GLY A 62 -4.57 -23.59 6.80
N LEU A 63 -4.68 -22.37 6.26
CA LEU A 63 -3.73 -21.81 5.31
C LEU A 63 -2.76 -20.85 6.01
N SER A 64 -1.48 -20.90 5.67
CA SER A 64 -0.53 -19.93 6.20
C SER A 64 -0.67 -18.59 5.49
N PHE A 65 -0.53 -17.49 6.23
CA PHE A 65 -0.38 -16.15 5.63
C PHE A 65 0.78 -16.08 4.61
N LYS A 66 1.80 -16.93 4.79
CA LYS A 66 2.93 -17.06 3.86
C LYS A 66 2.49 -17.62 2.50
N ASP A 67 1.53 -18.54 2.48
CA ASP A 67 0.99 -19.12 1.25
C ASP A 67 0.16 -18.09 0.49
N LEU A 68 -0.61 -17.26 1.20
CA LEU A 68 -1.32 -16.13 0.60
C LEU A 68 -0.35 -15.14 -0.07
N LEU A 69 0.74 -14.78 0.61
CA LEU A 69 1.75 -13.88 0.05
C LEU A 69 2.47 -14.49 -1.16
N ASN A 70 2.80 -15.78 -1.10
CA ASN A 70 3.37 -16.50 -2.24
C ASN A 70 2.41 -16.52 -3.43
N PHE A 71 1.13 -16.81 -3.20
CA PHE A 71 0.11 -16.78 -4.24
C PHE A 71 0.00 -15.39 -4.87
N LEU A 72 -0.05 -14.33 -4.05
CA LEU A 72 -0.10 -12.96 -4.54
C LEU A 72 1.13 -12.61 -5.40
N LEU A 73 2.33 -13.00 -4.97
CA LEU A 73 3.57 -12.79 -5.72
C LEU A 73 3.56 -13.53 -7.06
N VAL A 74 3.08 -14.78 -7.09
CA VAL A 74 2.95 -15.55 -8.34
C VAL A 74 1.99 -14.85 -9.30
N VAL A 75 0.84 -14.38 -8.82
CA VAL A 75 -0.14 -13.65 -9.63
C VAL A 75 0.45 -12.36 -10.21
N ILE A 76 1.13 -11.56 -9.38
CA ILE A 76 1.80 -10.32 -9.84
C ILE A 76 2.87 -10.65 -10.89
N THR A 77 3.67 -11.68 -10.65
CA THR A 77 4.73 -12.11 -11.58
C THR A 77 4.14 -12.55 -12.92
N ALA A 78 3.02 -13.28 -12.90
CA ALA A 78 2.32 -13.70 -14.12
C ALA A 78 1.78 -12.50 -14.92
N ILE A 79 1.22 -11.50 -14.24
CA ILE A 79 0.75 -10.25 -14.89
C ILE A 79 1.91 -9.51 -15.54
N ILE A 80 3.05 -9.39 -14.85
CA ILE A 80 4.25 -8.74 -15.37
C ILE A 80 4.77 -9.51 -16.60
N ALA A 81 4.86 -10.84 -16.53
CA ALA A 81 5.30 -11.66 -17.65
C ALA A 81 4.39 -11.48 -18.87
N PHE A 82 3.08 -11.44 -18.67
CA PHE A 82 2.11 -11.18 -19.73
C PHE A 82 2.30 -9.80 -20.37
N LEU A 83 2.51 -8.75 -19.56
CA LEU A 83 2.80 -7.40 -20.06
C LEU A 83 4.09 -7.35 -20.89
N VAL A 84 5.14 -8.03 -20.45
CA VAL A 84 6.42 -8.10 -21.18
C VAL A 84 6.23 -8.76 -22.54
N ILE A 85 5.54 -9.92 -22.57
CA ILE A 85 5.23 -10.63 -23.82
C ILE A 85 4.40 -9.73 -24.75
N PHE A 86 3.40 -9.04 -24.22
CA PHE A 86 2.55 -8.14 -25.00
C PHE A 86 3.34 -6.98 -25.63
N ILE A 87 4.25 -6.36 -24.87
CA ILE A 87 5.15 -5.31 -25.38
C ILE A 87 6.05 -5.87 -26.48
N PHE A 88 6.60 -7.07 -26.29
CA PHE A 88 7.48 -7.72 -27.25
C PHE A 88 6.74 -8.04 -28.57
N LEU A 89 5.54 -8.61 -28.49
CA LEU A 89 4.67 -8.85 -29.64
C LEU A 89 4.31 -7.56 -30.39
N LYS A 90 3.99 -6.48 -29.65
CA LYS A 90 3.70 -5.17 -30.23
C LYS A 90 4.92 -4.59 -30.97
N ALA A 91 6.12 -4.75 -30.41
CA ALA A 91 7.36 -4.31 -31.04
C ALA A 91 7.63 -5.07 -32.35
N PHE A 92 7.45 -6.39 -32.36
CA PHE A 92 7.59 -7.22 -33.57
C PHE A 92 6.56 -6.87 -34.65
N ASN A 93 5.30 -6.64 -34.27
CA ASN A 93 4.26 -6.27 -35.23
C ASN A 93 4.54 -4.91 -35.89
N ASN A 94 5.02 -3.93 -35.11
CA ASN A 94 5.48 -2.65 -35.65
C ASN A 94 6.70 -2.78 -36.57
N PHE A 95 7.61 -3.71 -36.29
CA PHE A 95 8.77 -3.98 -37.13
C PHE A 95 8.38 -4.63 -38.46
N GLY A 96 7.49 -5.63 -38.43
CA GLY A 96 6.93 -6.28 -39.62
C GLY A 96 6.13 -5.33 -40.50
N SER A 97 5.33 -4.43 -39.89
CA SER A 97 4.60 -3.38 -40.62
C SER A 97 5.53 -2.40 -41.36
N LYS A 98 6.72 -2.14 -40.80
CA LYS A 98 7.73 -1.24 -41.40
C LYS A 98 8.46 -1.89 -42.58
N ILE A 99 8.63 -3.21 -42.56
CA ILE A 99 9.22 -3.98 -43.66
C ILE A 99 8.21 -4.16 -44.80
N SER A 100 6.93 -4.38 -44.50
CA SER A 100 5.87 -4.54 -45.52
C SER A 100 5.51 -3.26 -46.28
N LYS A 101 5.99 -2.09 -45.86
CA LYS A 101 5.75 -0.79 -46.51
C LYS A 101 6.94 -0.29 -47.37
N ARG A 102 8.02 -1.06 -47.43
CA ARG A 102 9.12 -0.87 -48.39
C ARG A 102 8.96 -1.87 -49.53
#